data_AF-A0A2P5D4V0-F1
#
_entry.id   AF-A0A2P5D4V0-F1
#
_cell.length_a   1.000
_cell.length_b   1.000
_cell.length_c   1.000
_cell.angle_alpha   90.00
_cell.angle_beta   90.00
_cell.angle_gamma   90.00
#
_symmetry.space_group_name_H-M   'P 1'
#
loop_
_entity.id
_entity.type
_entity.pdbx_description
1 polymer ?
#
loop_
_entity_poly.entity_id
_entity_poly.type
_entity_poly.pdbx_seq_one_letter_code
_entity_poly.pdbx_strand_id
1 'polypeptide(L)'
;MGGSVAVHVAARKAISSLAGLIVIDVVEGTALASLIHMQKILSSRVQHFSSIEKAIEWSVRGGSLRNIESARVSVPATLKYDDSKKCYIYRTRLEETEQYWRGWYAFDFASNEYLEIVMYFIYLFSMRPRLSDTYIFKAGVGGYEGLSEKFLASPVPKLLLLAGTDRLDRALTIGQMQGKFQMVVVRHTGHAIQEDVPDEFANLVLNFISRNRIGPRGVEIPGLRRPI
;
A
#
# COMPACT_ATOMS: atom_id res chain seq x y z
N MET A 1 -0.50 -3.04 3.27
CA MET A 1 -0.84 -4.23 2.46
C MET A 1 -0.28 -4.18 1.04
N GLY A 2 -0.48 -3.11 0.25
CA GLY A 2 0.03 -3.07 -1.14
C GLY A 2 1.53 -3.34 -1.28
N GLY A 3 2.35 -2.80 -0.35
CA GLY A 3 3.79 -3.05 -0.33
C GLY A 3 4.19 -4.52 -0.16
N SER A 4 3.49 -5.29 0.69
CA SER A 4 3.82 -6.71 0.88
C SER A 4 3.54 -7.52 -0.38
N VAL A 5 2.40 -7.25 -1.01
CA VAL A 5 2.00 -7.86 -2.27
C VAL A 5 3.05 -7.60 -3.37
N ALA A 6 3.52 -6.36 -3.50
CA ALA A 6 4.55 -6.01 -4.48
C ALA A 6 5.86 -6.79 -4.27
N VAL A 7 6.30 -6.93 -3.01
CA VAL A 7 7.50 -7.72 -2.66
C VAL A 7 7.32 -9.19 -3.00
N HIS A 8 6.16 -9.78 -2.72
CA HIS A 8 5.88 -11.18 -3.04
C HIS A 8 5.82 -11.44 -4.55
N VAL A 9 5.19 -10.55 -5.32
CA VAL A 9 5.17 -10.62 -6.78
C VAL A 9 6.59 -10.55 -7.36
N ALA A 10 7.43 -9.67 -6.81
CA ALA A 10 8.84 -9.55 -7.20
C ALA A 10 9.64 -10.81 -6.83
N ALA A 11 9.47 -11.34 -5.62
CA ALA A 11 10.16 -12.54 -5.14
C ALA A 11 9.82 -13.78 -5.97
N ARG A 12 8.56 -13.90 -6.41
CA ARG A 12 8.09 -14.96 -7.32
C ARG A 12 8.57 -14.78 -8.77
N LYS A 13 9.21 -13.66 -9.10
CA LYS A 13 9.64 -13.31 -10.47
C LYS A 13 8.49 -13.37 -11.48
N ALA A 14 7.27 -13.05 -11.03
CA ALA A 14 6.07 -13.12 -11.86
C ALA A 14 6.05 -12.05 -12.97
N ILE A 15 6.79 -10.96 -12.77
CA ILE A 15 6.97 -9.88 -13.75
C ILE A 15 8.39 -9.96 -14.30
N SER A 16 8.54 -10.47 -15.52
CA SER A 16 9.85 -10.63 -16.18
C SER A 16 10.52 -9.30 -16.53
N SER A 17 9.74 -8.24 -16.71
CA SER A 17 10.18 -6.88 -17.01
C SER A 17 10.36 -5.98 -15.77
N LEU A 18 10.36 -6.56 -14.57
CA LEU A 18 10.50 -5.80 -13.33
C LEU A 18 11.88 -5.10 -13.30
N ALA A 19 11.88 -3.77 -13.30
CA ALA A 19 13.09 -2.95 -13.36
C ALA A 19 13.42 -2.24 -12.04
N GLY A 20 12.51 -2.24 -11.07
CA GLY A 20 12.68 -1.61 -9.77
C GLY A 20 11.54 -1.96 -8.83
N LEU A 21 11.78 -1.85 -7.52
CA LEU A 21 10.80 -2.15 -6.48
C LEU A 21 10.75 -1.00 -5.48
N ILE A 22 9.57 -0.38 -5.34
CA ILE A 22 9.32 0.71 -4.39
C ILE A 22 8.32 0.22 -3.35
N VAL A 23 8.69 0.34 -2.07
CA VAL A 23 7.85 -0.03 -0.93
C VAL A 23 7.65 1.20 -0.06
N ILE A 24 6.42 1.45 0.37
CA ILE A 24 6.01 2.63 1.12
C ILE A 24 5.47 2.16 2.47
N ASP A 25 6.03 2.69 3.56
CA ASP A 25 5.58 2.56 4.93
C ASP A 25 5.27 1.12 5.37
N VAL A 26 6.14 0.18 4.98
CA VAL A 26 6.04 -1.25 5.34
C VAL A 26 7.37 -1.75 5.90
N VAL A 27 7.35 -2.15 7.17
CA VAL A 27 8.42 -2.89 7.84
C VAL A 27 7.78 -4.09 8.53
N GLU A 28 8.31 -5.29 8.30
CA GLU A 28 7.75 -6.56 8.81
C GLU A 28 7.47 -6.53 10.32
N GLY A 29 8.49 -6.18 11.11
CA GLY A 29 8.37 -6.16 12.57
C GLY A 29 7.28 -5.21 13.08
N THR A 30 7.14 -4.05 12.43
CA THR A 30 6.08 -3.08 12.78
C THR A 30 4.70 -3.59 12.34
N ALA A 31 4.58 -4.18 11.15
CA ALA A 31 3.31 -4.67 10.62
C ALA A 31 2.72 -5.80 11.47
N LEU A 32 3.56 -6.74 11.94
CA LEU A 32 3.13 -7.83 12.82
C LEU A 32 2.71 -7.31 14.20
N ALA A 33 3.43 -6.34 14.75
CA ALA A 33 3.08 -5.72 16.04
C ALA A 33 1.76 -4.94 15.97
N SER A 34 1.51 -4.23 14.87
CA SER A 34 0.29 -3.44 14.66
C SER A 34 -0.98 -4.30 14.59
N LEU A 35 -0.88 -5.58 14.19
CA LEU A 35 -2.03 -6.46 14.05
C LEU A 35 -2.81 -6.62 15.38
N ILE A 36 -2.10 -6.67 16.51
CA ILE A 36 -2.69 -6.82 17.85
C ILE A 36 -3.60 -5.63 18.20
N HIS A 37 -3.33 -4.46 17.62
CA HIS A 37 -4.07 -3.23 17.91
C HIS A 37 -5.23 -2.97 16.93
N MET A 38 -5.33 -3.72 15.84
CA MET A 38 -6.31 -3.46 14.78
C MET A 38 -7.76 -3.56 15.26
N GLN A 39 -8.09 -4.52 16.13
CA GLN A 39 -9.43 -4.61 16.71
C GLN A 39 -9.83 -3.33 17.47
N LYS A 40 -8.89 -2.78 18.27
CA LYS A 40 -9.11 -1.55 19.04
C LYS A 40 -9.24 -0.32 18.12
N ILE A 41 -8.50 -0.29 17.01
CA ILE A 41 -8.59 0.77 16.01
C ILE A 41 -9.96 0.70 15.32
N LEU A 42 -10.40 -0.48 14.90
CA LEU A 42 -11.71 -0.64 14.25
C LEU A 42 -12.89 -0.38 15.19
N SER A 43 -12.80 -0.74 16.46
CA SER A 43 -13.88 -0.49 17.42
C SER A 43 -14.01 0.98 17.82
N SER A 44 -12.92 1.73 17.79
CA SER A 44 -12.91 3.16 18.12
C SER A 44 -13.24 4.08 16.93
N ARG A 45 -13.27 3.54 15.70
CA ARG A 45 -13.58 4.35 14.52
C ARG A 45 -15.07 4.73 14.48
N VAL A 46 -15.35 5.90 13.92
CA VAL A 46 -16.72 6.32 13.60
C VAL A 46 -17.32 5.35 12.59
N GLN A 47 -18.45 4.73 12.93
CA GLN A 47 -19.06 3.69 12.09
C GLN A 47 -20.00 4.25 11.02
N HIS A 48 -20.48 5.47 11.21
CA HIS A 48 -21.48 6.09 10.35
C HIS A 48 -21.20 7.59 10.21
N PHE A 49 -21.40 8.13 9.02
CA PHE A 49 -21.28 9.56 8.75
C PHE A 49 -22.61 10.11 8.23
N SER A 50 -22.99 11.31 8.67
CA SER A 50 -24.19 11.97 8.17
C SER A 50 -24.02 12.51 6.75
N SER A 51 -22.79 12.83 6.35
CA SER A 51 -22.45 13.30 5.01
C SER A 51 -21.02 12.91 4.62
N ILE A 52 -20.70 13.04 3.33
CA ILE A 52 -19.35 12.81 2.81
C ILE A 52 -18.37 13.83 3.38
N GLU A 53 -18.79 15.09 3.53
CA GLU A 53 -17.98 16.18 4.09
C GLU A 53 -17.57 15.88 5.52
N LYS A 54 -18.47 15.30 6.32
CA LYS A 54 -18.15 14.87 7.70
C LYS A 54 -17.16 13.71 7.75
N ALA A 55 -17.24 12.80 6.78
CA ALA A 55 -16.23 11.75 6.66
C ALA A 55 -14.86 12.31 6.27
N ILE A 56 -14.80 13.24 5.31
CA ILE A 56 -13.56 13.92 4.92
C ILE A 56 -12.97 14.69 6.11
N GLU A 57 -13.81 15.47 6.81
CA GLU A 57 -13.40 16.21 8.02
C GLU A 57 -12.81 15.26 9.07
N TRP A 58 -13.47 14.14 9.33
CA TRP A 58 -12.99 13.12 10.26
C TRP A 58 -11.67 12.49 9.83
N SER A 59 -11.52 12.13 8.55
CA SER A 59 -10.28 11.54 8.02
C SER A 59 -9.08 12.47 8.17
N VAL A 60 -9.28 13.78 7.99
CA VAL A 60 -8.23 14.79 8.14
C VAL A 60 -7.96 15.10 9.62
N ARG A 61 -8.99 15.36 10.41
CA ARG A 61 -8.83 15.69 11.85
C ARG A 61 -8.34 14.52 12.67
N GLY A 62 -8.74 13.30 12.33
CA GLY A 62 -8.32 12.06 12.97
C GLY A 62 -6.87 11.67 12.66
N GLY A 63 -6.16 12.44 11.82
CA GLY A 63 -4.74 12.24 11.53
C GLY A 63 -4.43 11.07 10.59
N SER A 64 -5.44 10.44 9.99
CA SER A 64 -5.25 9.37 8.99
C SER A 64 -4.77 9.93 7.65
N LEU A 65 -5.22 11.13 7.30
CA LEU A 65 -4.73 11.92 6.16
C LEU A 65 -4.43 13.33 6.65
N ARG A 66 -3.45 13.98 6.01
CA ARG A 66 -3.07 15.37 6.27
C ARG A 66 -3.43 16.29 5.11
N ASN A 67 -3.53 15.73 3.91
CA ASN A 67 -3.92 16.47 2.71
C ASN A 67 -5.43 16.44 2.48
N ILE A 68 -6.07 17.61 2.62
CA ILE A 68 -7.51 17.76 2.40
C ILE A 68 -7.92 17.54 0.94
N GLU A 69 -7.07 17.90 -0.02
CA GLU A 69 -7.37 17.73 -1.44
C GLU A 69 -7.37 16.25 -1.81
N SER A 70 -6.37 15.49 -1.35
CA SER A 70 -6.36 14.03 -1.50
C SER A 70 -7.58 13.40 -0.84
N ALA A 71 -7.88 13.79 0.40
CA ALA A 71 -9.02 13.25 1.15
C ALA A 71 -10.36 13.48 0.44
N ARG A 72 -10.56 14.65 -0.20
CA ARG A 72 -11.77 14.94 -1.01
C ARG A 72 -11.95 14.00 -2.20
N VAL A 73 -10.86 13.46 -2.72
CA VAL A 73 -10.88 12.52 -3.86
C VAL A 73 -10.96 11.07 -3.38
N SER A 74 -10.19 10.68 -2.37
CA SER A 74 -10.04 9.29 -1.94
C SER A 74 -11.14 8.82 -0.98
N VAL A 75 -11.54 9.65 0.01
CA VAL A 75 -12.49 9.26 1.05
C VAL A 75 -13.88 8.87 0.50
N PRO A 76 -14.50 9.61 -0.44
CA PRO A 76 -15.85 9.26 -0.91
C PRO A 76 -15.94 7.86 -1.51
N ALA A 77 -14.89 7.40 -2.19
CA ALA A 77 -14.85 6.08 -2.79
C ALA A 77 -14.82 4.95 -1.75
N THR A 78 -14.43 5.25 -0.50
CA THR A 78 -14.43 4.27 0.60
C THR A 78 -15.80 4.07 1.25
N LEU A 79 -16.78 4.91 0.90
CA LEU A 79 -18.10 4.95 1.54
C LEU A 79 -19.22 4.56 0.57
N LYS A 80 -20.31 4.06 1.13
CA LYS A 80 -21.60 3.87 0.46
C LYS A 80 -22.72 4.45 1.30
N TYR A 81 -23.75 4.94 0.64
CA TYR A 81 -24.97 5.37 1.31
C TYR A 81 -25.81 4.15 1.70
N ASP A 82 -26.34 4.15 2.92
CA ASP A 82 -27.30 3.16 3.43
C ASP A 82 -28.67 3.85 3.56
N ASP A 83 -29.58 3.56 2.63
CA ASP A 83 -30.92 4.16 2.58
C ASP A 83 -31.76 3.85 3.83
N SER A 84 -31.56 2.66 4.43
CA SER A 84 -32.30 2.26 5.64
C SER A 84 -31.91 3.08 6.85
N LYS A 85 -30.61 3.36 6.99
CA LYS A 85 -30.05 4.12 8.12
C LYS A 85 -29.93 5.62 7.83
N LYS A 86 -30.19 6.05 6.59
CA LYS A 86 -30.02 7.42 6.09
C LYS A 86 -28.64 8.01 6.41
N CYS A 87 -27.60 7.20 6.26
CA CYS A 87 -26.23 7.60 6.58
C CYS A 87 -25.21 6.94 5.63
N TYR A 88 -23.98 7.44 5.64
CA TYR A 88 -22.86 6.85 4.94
C TYR A 88 -22.13 5.86 5.84
N ILE A 89 -21.83 4.68 5.32
CA ILE A 89 -21.06 3.62 5.97
C ILE A 89 -19.88 3.25 5.10
N TYR A 90 -18.86 2.67 5.70
CA TYR A 90 -17.74 2.12 4.93
C TYR A 90 -18.22 1.00 4.00
N ARG A 91 -17.73 1.04 2.75
CA ARG A 91 -17.97 -0.03 1.77
C ARG A 91 -17.42 -1.36 2.27
N THR A 92 -16.21 -1.31 2.80
CA THR A 92 -15.49 -2.48 3.32
C THR A 92 -15.77 -2.65 4.80
N ARG A 93 -16.41 -3.76 5.14
CA ARG A 93 -16.60 -4.23 6.52
C ARG A 93 -15.36 -4.99 6.96
N LEU A 94 -14.36 -4.26 7.45
CA LEU A 94 -13.08 -4.84 7.82
C LEU A 94 -13.24 -5.82 9.00
N GLU A 95 -14.16 -5.56 9.90
CA GLU A 95 -14.53 -6.41 11.03
C GLU A 95 -14.94 -7.83 10.62
N GLU A 96 -15.67 -7.98 9.51
CA GLU A 96 -16.07 -9.30 9.00
C GLU A 96 -14.88 -10.11 8.48
N THR A 97 -13.76 -9.45 8.20
CA THR A 97 -12.54 -10.08 7.67
C THR A 97 -11.53 -10.47 8.74
N GLU A 98 -11.81 -10.18 10.02
CA GLU A 98 -10.87 -10.34 11.13
C GLU A 98 -10.29 -11.76 11.24
N GLN A 99 -11.15 -12.77 11.05
CA GLN A 99 -10.77 -14.19 11.07
C GLN A 99 -9.66 -14.54 10.07
N TYR A 100 -9.50 -13.75 8.99
CA TYR A 100 -8.50 -13.96 7.96
C TYR A 100 -7.19 -13.23 8.23
N TRP A 101 -7.17 -12.22 9.11
CA TRP A 101 -5.99 -11.35 9.25
C TRP A 101 -4.77 -12.11 9.75
N ARG A 102 -4.93 -13.04 10.70
CA ARG A 102 -3.80 -13.89 11.11
C ARG A 102 -3.22 -14.65 9.92
N GLY A 103 -4.07 -15.20 9.05
CA GLY A 103 -3.65 -15.84 7.81
C GLY A 103 -2.90 -14.89 6.88
N TRP A 104 -3.46 -13.70 6.66
CA TRP A 104 -2.91 -12.66 5.78
C TRP A 104 -1.61 -12.04 6.27
N TYR A 105 -1.34 -12.06 7.58
CA TYR A 105 -0.14 -11.47 8.16
C TYR A 105 0.94 -12.52 8.44
N ALA A 106 0.55 -13.74 8.80
CA ALA A 106 1.46 -14.80 9.25
C ALA A 106 1.75 -15.90 8.23
N PHE A 107 1.02 -16.00 7.09
CA PHE A 107 1.25 -17.10 6.15
C PHE A 107 1.44 -16.63 4.71
N ASP A 108 2.39 -17.24 4.01
CA ASP A 108 2.55 -17.15 2.56
C ASP A 108 1.52 -18.10 1.90
N PHE A 109 0.30 -17.62 1.67
CA PHE A 109 -0.69 -18.40 0.92
C PHE A 109 -0.39 -18.29 -0.59
N ALA A 110 0.02 -19.41 -1.19
CA ALA A 110 0.30 -19.52 -2.61
C ALA A 110 -0.70 -20.47 -3.31
N SER A 111 -1.64 -19.91 -4.07
CA SER A 111 -2.22 -20.59 -5.24
C SER A 111 -2.15 -19.68 -6.47
N ASN A 112 -2.10 -20.25 -7.67
CA ASN A 112 -1.92 -19.51 -8.93
C ASN A 112 -3.11 -18.61 -9.31
N GLU A 113 -4.29 -18.83 -8.72
CA GLU A 113 -5.51 -18.06 -8.98
C GLU A 113 -5.43 -16.59 -8.48
N TYR A 114 -4.51 -16.29 -7.55
CA TYR A 114 -4.39 -14.97 -6.90
C TYR A 114 -3.63 -13.91 -7.71
N LEU A 115 -2.79 -14.31 -8.68
CA LEU A 115 -1.97 -13.37 -9.46
C LEU A 115 -2.82 -12.48 -10.37
N GLU A 116 -3.91 -13.01 -10.96
CA GLU A 116 -4.85 -12.22 -11.73
C GLU A 116 -5.56 -11.16 -10.86
N ILE A 117 -5.97 -11.53 -9.64
CA ILE A 117 -6.66 -10.65 -8.69
C ILE A 117 -5.75 -9.49 -8.25
N VAL A 118 -4.46 -9.75 -7.98
CA VAL A 118 -3.48 -8.72 -7.60
C VAL A 118 -3.19 -7.75 -8.74
N MET A 119 -3.04 -8.24 -9.97
CA MET A 119 -2.87 -7.40 -11.16
C MET A 119 -4.08 -6.48 -11.37
N TYR A 120 -5.29 -6.99 -11.18
CA TYR A 120 -6.52 -6.20 -11.19
C TYR A 120 -6.53 -5.14 -10.08
N PHE A 121 -6.08 -5.46 -8.86
CA PHE A 121 -6.07 -4.52 -7.73
C PHE A 121 -5.09 -3.35 -7.91
N ILE A 122 -3.90 -3.62 -8.46
CA ILE A 122 -2.91 -2.58 -8.81
C ILE A 122 -3.47 -1.66 -9.91
N TYR A 123 -4.17 -2.23 -10.90
CA TYR A 123 -4.85 -1.46 -11.95
C TYR A 123 -6.03 -0.64 -11.40
N LEU A 124 -6.83 -1.22 -10.48
CA LEU A 124 -7.97 -0.57 -9.81
C LEU A 124 -7.56 0.61 -8.91
N PHE A 125 -6.38 0.58 -8.29
CA PHE A 125 -5.88 1.70 -7.49
C PHE A 125 -5.38 2.85 -8.37
N SER A 126 -5.00 2.56 -9.63
CA SER A 126 -4.53 3.56 -10.60
C SER A 126 -5.66 4.15 -11.47
N MET A 127 -6.80 3.47 -11.61
CA MET A 127 -7.97 3.96 -12.36
C MET A 127 -9.28 3.75 -11.59
N ARG A 128 -10.09 4.83 -11.48
CA ARG A 128 -11.46 4.81 -10.92
C ARG A 128 -12.29 3.66 -11.52
N PRO A 129 -12.87 2.75 -10.73
CA PRO A 129 -13.83 1.79 -11.25
C PRO A 129 -15.25 2.05 -10.75
N ARG A 130 -16.22 2.04 -11.68
CA ARG A 130 -17.62 1.72 -11.36
C ARG A 130 -17.66 0.22 -11.03
N LEU A 131 -17.84 -0.10 -9.76
CA LEU A 131 -18.02 -1.48 -9.27
C LEU A 131 -19.49 -1.66 -8.88
N SER A 132 -20.31 -2.18 -9.80
CA SER A 132 -21.70 -2.58 -9.50
C SER A 132 -21.80 -4.00 -8.93
N ASP A 133 -20.74 -4.80 -8.93
CA ASP A 133 -20.79 -6.17 -8.40
C ASP A 133 -19.84 -6.33 -7.20
N THR A 134 -20.44 -6.63 -6.05
CA THR A 134 -19.72 -6.88 -4.79
C THR A 134 -19.25 -8.33 -4.79
N TYR A 135 -18.07 -8.58 -5.33
CA TYR A 135 -17.35 -9.83 -5.08
C TYR A 135 -16.42 -9.62 -3.88
N ILE A 136 -16.62 -10.41 -2.82
CA ILE A 136 -15.60 -10.62 -1.79
C ILE A 136 -14.47 -11.38 -2.50
N PHE A 137 -13.56 -10.65 -3.13
CA PHE A 137 -12.34 -11.24 -3.65
C PHE A 137 -11.56 -11.73 -2.43
N LYS A 138 -11.37 -13.05 -2.32
CA LYS A 138 -10.28 -13.61 -1.51
C LYS A 138 -8.99 -13.07 -2.12
N ALA A 139 -8.55 -11.89 -1.67
CA ALA A 139 -7.20 -11.43 -1.92
C ALA A 139 -6.31 -12.21 -0.97
N GLY A 140 -5.56 -13.18 -1.49
CA GLY A 140 -4.43 -13.75 -0.77
C GLY A 140 -3.42 -12.64 -0.55
N VAL A 141 -3.50 -11.97 0.60
CA VAL A 141 -2.51 -10.99 1.03
C VAL A 141 -1.24 -11.78 1.33
N GLY A 142 -0.16 -11.49 0.62
CA GLY A 142 1.14 -12.05 0.96
C GLY A 142 1.52 -11.58 2.36
N GLY A 143 1.76 -12.55 3.26
CA GLY A 143 2.15 -12.34 4.65
C GLY A 143 3.32 -11.37 4.83
N TYR A 144 3.43 -10.79 6.02
CA TYR A 144 4.58 -9.96 6.38
C TYR A 144 5.76 -10.81 6.88
N GLU A 145 5.56 -12.09 7.18
CA GLU A 145 6.64 -12.99 7.59
C GLU A 145 7.68 -13.19 6.49
N GLY A 146 8.95 -12.93 6.84
CA GLY A 146 10.10 -12.98 5.95
C GLY A 146 9.99 -12.00 4.78
N LEU A 147 9.26 -10.90 4.95
CA LEU A 147 9.04 -9.90 3.91
C LEU A 147 10.31 -9.08 3.69
N SER A 148 11.04 -8.78 4.77
CA SER A 148 12.28 -8.02 4.72
C SER A 148 13.36 -8.76 3.96
N GLU A 149 13.50 -10.08 4.16
CA GLU A 149 14.40 -10.94 3.41
C GLU A 149 14.01 -11.02 1.93
N LYS A 150 12.72 -11.19 1.62
CA LYS A 150 12.22 -11.21 0.24
C LYS A 150 12.49 -9.89 -0.48
N PHE A 151 12.26 -8.76 0.19
CA PHE A 151 12.59 -7.44 -0.33
C PHE A 151 14.08 -7.32 -0.62
N LEU A 152 14.94 -7.70 0.33
CA LEU A 152 16.40 -7.64 0.17
C LEU A 152 16.94 -8.59 -0.90
N ALA A 153 16.31 -9.76 -1.10
CA ALA A 153 16.69 -10.75 -2.09
C ALA A 153 16.31 -10.36 -3.53
N SER A 154 15.41 -9.39 -3.71
CA SER A 154 15.00 -8.93 -5.04
C SER A 154 16.20 -8.34 -5.80
N PRO A 155 16.49 -8.80 -7.03
CA PRO A 155 17.72 -8.44 -7.76
C PRO A 155 17.63 -7.05 -8.44
N VAL A 156 16.50 -6.36 -8.32
CA VAL A 156 16.30 -5.04 -8.93
C VAL A 156 16.67 -3.91 -7.96
N PRO A 157 16.92 -2.69 -8.45
CA PRO A 157 17.01 -1.50 -7.61
C PRO A 157 15.79 -1.34 -6.70
N LYS A 158 16.02 -0.90 -5.47
CA LYS A 158 14.99 -0.85 -4.41
C LYS A 158 14.94 0.51 -3.74
N LEU A 159 13.72 0.99 -3.47
CA LEU A 159 13.45 2.20 -2.69
C LEU A 159 12.47 1.86 -1.56
N LEU A 160 12.83 2.21 -0.33
CA LEU A 160 11.96 2.17 0.83
C LEU A 160 11.67 3.60 1.31
N LEU A 161 10.39 3.98 1.30
CA LEU A 161 9.90 5.26 1.81
C LEU A 161 9.21 5.03 3.16
N LEU A 162 9.53 5.83 4.18
CA LEU A 162 8.95 5.71 5.52
C LEU A 162 8.36 7.04 5.97
N ALA A 163 7.17 7.02 6.60
CA ALA A 163 6.48 8.22 7.09
C ALA A 163 7.04 8.75 8.43
N GLY A 164 7.81 7.91 9.12
CA GLY A 164 8.42 8.22 10.41
C GLY A 164 9.69 7.43 10.65
N THR A 165 10.30 7.64 11.81
CA THR A 165 11.42 6.81 12.28
C THR A 165 10.91 5.50 12.87
N ASP A 166 10.08 4.79 12.11
CA ASP A 166 9.78 3.41 12.42
C ASP A 166 11.09 2.64 12.48
N ARG A 167 11.22 1.81 13.51
CA ARG A 167 12.43 1.01 13.67
C ARG A 167 12.43 0.00 12.54
N LEU A 168 13.36 0.16 11.60
CA LEU A 168 13.75 -0.92 10.71
C LEU A 168 13.96 -2.17 11.55
N ASP A 169 13.45 -3.30 11.08
CA ASP A 169 13.84 -4.57 11.68
C ASP A 169 15.34 -4.82 11.46
N ARG A 170 15.85 -5.87 12.11
CA ARG A 170 17.26 -6.24 12.04
C ARG A 170 17.73 -6.46 10.59
N ALA A 171 16.91 -7.12 9.76
CA ALA A 171 17.26 -7.46 8.38
C ALA A 171 17.39 -6.19 7.52
N LEU A 172 16.40 -5.29 7.57
CA LEU A 172 16.43 -4.02 6.86
C LEU A 172 17.51 -3.08 7.38
N THR A 173 17.79 -3.10 8.69
CA THR A 173 18.91 -2.33 9.27
C THR A 173 20.24 -2.78 8.67
N ILE A 174 20.51 -4.09 8.66
CA ILE A 174 21.73 -4.65 8.06
C ILE A 174 21.78 -4.35 6.57
N GLY A 175 20.66 -4.56 5.86
CA GLY A 175 20.59 -4.30 4.42
C GLY A 175 20.84 -2.83 4.07
N GLN A 176 20.36 -1.91 4.90
CA GLN A 176 20.58 -0.48 4.73
C GLN A 176 22.04 -0.12 4.97
N MET A 177 22.67 -0.65 6.02
CA MET A 177 24.10 -0.45 6.29
C MET A 177 24.99 -1.02 5.17
N GLN A 178 24.53 -2.07 4.49
CA GLN A 178 25.20 -2.68 3.33
C GLN A 178 24.88 -1.95 2.00
N GLY A 179 24.06 -0.90 2.01
CA GLY A 179 23.67 -0.16 0.81
C GLY A 179 22.81 -0.95 -0.19
N LYS A 180 22.06 -1.97 0.28
CA LYS A 180 21.26 -2.86 -0.58
C LYS A 180 20.01 -2.20 -1.18
N PHE A 181 19.58 -1.07 -0.63
CA PHE A 181 18.44 -0.30 -1.11
C PHE A 181 18.61 1.18 -0.77
N GLN A 182 17.88 2.04 -1.46
CA GLN A 182 17.74 3.44 -1.10
C GLN A 182 16.64 3.57 -0.05
N MET A 183 16.91 4.31 1.03
CA MET A 183 15.91 4.60 2.06
C MET A 183 15.73 6.10 2.17
N VAL A 184 14.47 6.55 2.25
CA VAL A 184 14.12 7.94 2.51
C VAL A 184 13.02 7.99 3.58
N VAL A 185 13.25 8.81 4.60
CA VAL A 185 12.23 9.11 5.63
C VAL A 185 11.58 10.43 5.25
N VAL A 186 10.30 10.38 4.87
CA VAL A 186 9.48 11.55 4.55
C VAL A 186 8.80 11.98 5.84
N ARG A 187 9.12 13.18 6.32
CA ARG A 187 8.64 13.67 7.61
C ARG A 187 7.30 14.37 7.46
N HIS A 188 6.62 14.56 8.58
CA HIS A 188 5.36 15.32 8.68
C HIS A 188 4.18 14.73 7.90
N THR A 189 4.25 13.44 7.54
CA THR A 189 3.13 12.69 6.98
C THR A 189 2.46 11.82 8.04
N GLY A 190 1.23 11.37 7.78
CA GLY A 190 0.71 10.13 8.31
C GLY A 190 1.25 8.93 7.52
N HIS A 191 0.58 7.79 7.59
CA HIS A 191 1.00 6.55 6.92
C HIS A 191 0.89 6.61 5.38
N ALA A 192 0.02 7.46 4.84
CA ALA A 192 -0.21 7.57 3.41
C ALA A 192 0.65 8.69 2.80
N ILE A 193 1.97 8.48 2.72
CA ILE A 193 2.94 9.45 2.19
C ILE A 193 2.50 10.00 0.82
N GLN A 194 2.06 9.11 -0.06
CA GLN A 194 1.61 9.46 -1.42
C GLN A 194 0.34 10.32 -1.46
N GLU A 195 -0.48 10.30 -0.41
CA GLU A 195 -1.66 11.16 -0.29
C GLU A 195 -1.32 12.48 0.40
N ASP A 196 -0.45 12.43 1.41
CA ASP A 196 -0.12 13.58 2.25
C ASP A 196 0.81 14.59 1.57
N VAL A 197 1.84 14.10 0.85
CA VAL A 197 2.84 14.92 0.17
C VAL A 197 3.08 14.41 -1.26
N PRO A 198 2.06 14.47 -2.14
CA PRO A 198 2.10 13.86 -3.47
C PRO A 198 3.26 14.38 -4.34
N ASP A 199 3.59 15.67 -4.24
CA ASP A 199 4.67 16.28 -5.03
C ASP A 199 6.06 15.78 -4.58
N GLU A 200 6.31 15.69 -3.27
CA GLU A 200 7.56 15.14 -2.74
C GLU A 200 7.68 13.66 -3.08
N PHE A 201 6.60 12.90 -2.89
CA PHE A 201 6.53 11.49 -3.28
C PHE A 201 6.87 11.30 -4.76
N ALA A 202 6.26 12.08 -5.65
CA ALA A 202 6.53 12.02 -7.09
C ALA A 202 7.99 12.33 -7.41
N ASN A 203 8.56 13.38 -6.79
CA ASN A 203 9.97 13.73 -6.97
C ASN A 203 10.92 12.62 -6.51
N LEU A 204 10.64 11.96 -5.38
CA LEU A 204 11.44 10.83 -4.89
C LEU A 204 11.42 9.65 -5.87
N VAL A 205 10.23 9.33 -6.41
CA VAL A 205 10.08 8.27 -7.42
C VAL A 205 10.80 8.63 -8.71
N LEU A 206 10.65 9.85 -9.23
CA LEU A 206 11.32 10.31 -10.44
C LEU A 206 12.85 10.32 -10.29
N ASN A 207 13.36 10.76 -9.15
CA ASN A 207 14.79 10.74 -8.84
C ASN A 207 15.33 9.30 -8.78
N PHE A 208 14.58 8.38 -8.17
CA PHE A 208 14.93 6.97 -8.14
C PHE A 208 14.97 6.36 -9.55
N ILE A 209 13.96 6.64 -10.38
CA ILE A 209 13.89 6.20 -11.78
C ILE A 209 15.10 6.73 -12.57
N SER A 210 15.37 8.03 -12.47
CA SER A 210 16.47 8.70 -13.17
C SER A 210 17.83 8.14 -12.75
N ARG A 211 18.08 8.04 -11.44
CA ARG A 211 19.33 7.52 -10.86
C ARG A 211 19.63 6.09 -11.32
N ASN A 212 18.61 5.25 -11.37
CA ASN A 212 18.73 3.85 -11.80
C ASN A 212 18.54 3.66 -13.30
N ARG A 213 18.38 4.77 -14.05
CA ARG A 213 18.16 4.82 -15.50
C ARG A 213 17.01 3.92 -15.97
N ILE A 214 15.95 3.80 -15.17
CA ILE A 214 14.78 2.96 -15.47
C ILE A 214 13.94 3.64 -16.55
N GLY A 215 13.54 2.90 -17.59
CA GLY A 215 12.77 3.42 -18.71
C GLY A 215 13.61 3.73 -19.96
N PRO A 216 13.07 4.48 -20.95
CA PRO A 216 13.51 4.45 -22.35
C PRO A 216 14.94 4.95 -22.64
N ARG A 217 15.70 5.36 -21.62
CA ARG A 217 17.10 5.80 -21.74
C ARG A 217 18.11 4.98 -20.91
N GLY A 218 17.74 3.84 -20.31
CA GLY A 218 18.75 2.99 -19.65
C GLY A 218 18.35 1.56 -19.28
N VAL A 219 17.08 1.27 -18.99
CA VAL A 219 16.53 -0.09 -18.86
C VAL A 219 15.32 -0.14 -19.76
N GLU A 220 15.42 -0.80 -20.92
CA GLU A 220 14.26 -1.06 -21.76
C GLU A 220 13.28 -1.92 -20.97
N ILE A 221 12.14 -1.33 -20.57
CA ILE A 221 10.99 -2.07 -20.07
C ILE A 221 10.18 -2.46 -21.31
N PRO A 222 10.09 -3.75 -21.67
CA PRO A 222 9.24 -4.17 -22.77
C PRO A 222 7.79 -3.69 -22.53
N GLY A 223 7.28 -2.82 -23.41
CA GLY A 223 5.88 -2.37 -23.42
C GLY A 223 5.58 -0.95 -22.93
N LEU A 224 6.54 -0.20 -22.37
CA LEU A 224 6.31 1.21 -22.01
C LEU A 224 6.46 2.10 -23.26
N ARG A 225 5.35 2.60 -23.82
CA ARG A 225 5.40 3.54 -24.95
C ARG A 225 6.13 4.82 -24.53
N ARG A 226 7.02 5.32 -25.40
CA ARG A 226 7.69 6.61 -25.22
C ARG A 226 6.62 7.71 -25.15
N PRO A 227 6.72 8.69 -24.23
CA PRO A 227 5.93 9.90 -24.33
C PRO A 227 6.25 10.56 -25.68
N ILE A 228 5.21 10.93 -26.43
CA ILE A 228 5.32 11.70 -27.68
C ILE A 228 5.71 13.12 -27.33
#